data_AF-A0A974DMJ5-F1
#
_entry.id   AF-A0A974DMJ5-F1
#
_cell.length_a   1.000
_cell.length_b   1.000
_cell.length_c   1.000
_cell.angle_alpha   90.00
_cell.angle_beta   90.00
_cell.angle_gamma   90.00
#
_symmetry.space_group_name_H-M   'P 1'
#
loop_
_entity.id
_entity.type
_entity.pdbx_description
1 polymer ?
#
loop_
_entity_poly.entity_id
_entity_poly.type
_entity_poly.pdbx_seq_one_letter_code
_entity_poly.pdbx_strand_id
1 'polypeptide(L)'
;MVSATTTPTTTTTTPTTTTTKATTTTTSGECKMEPSKRADCGYPGITESQCRNKGCCFDSSIPQTKWCFYSLPQVADCKVAPSSRVDCGFGGITADQCRQRNCCFDSSISGTKWCFYSTSQGNTMCSGPPTKRRDCGYPGISSSVCINRGCCWDNSVMNVPWCFYRT
;
A
#
# COMPACT_ATOMS: atom_id res chain seq x y z
N MET A 1 -21.47 -65.23 25.73
CA MET A 1 -20.95 -65.00 24.37
C MET A 1 -21.83 -63.93 23.74
N VAL A 2 -21.34 -62.69 23.64
CA VAL A 2 -22.08 -61.57 23.04
C VAL A 2 -21.34 -61.16 21.77
N SER A 3 -21.98 -61.35 20.61
CA SER A 3 -21.43 -61.00 19.30
C SER A 3 -21.83 -59.57 18.96
N ALA A 4 -20.84 -58.68 18.78
CA ALA A 4 -21.03 -57.31 18.32
C ALA A 4 -20.74 -57.22 16.81
N THR A 5 -21.76 -56.87 16.04
CA THR A 5 -21.68 -56.62 14.59
C THR A 5 -21.20 -55.19 14.35
N THR A 6 -20.08 -55.01 13.63
CA THR A 6 -19.57 -53.70 13.21
C THR A 6 -19.89 -53.47 11.73
N THR A 7 -20.49 -52.32 11.41
CA THR A 7 -20.81 -51.88 10.05
C THR A 7 -19.70 -50.95 9.53
N PRO A 8 -19.26 -51.05 8.26
CA PRO A 8 -18.26 -50.16 7.70
C PRO A 8 -18.87 -48.82 7.27
N THR A 9 -18.28 -47.70 7.68
CA THR A 9 -18.65 -46.35 7.25
C THR A 9 -17.79 -45.93 6.05
N THR A 10 -18.41 -45.80 4.88
CA THR A 10 -17.78 -45.32 3.65
C THR A 10 -17.68 -43.79 3.68
N THR A 11 -16.47 -43.25 3.66
CA THR A 11 -16.24 -41.79 3.61
C THR A 11 -16.10 -41.34 2.15
N THR A 12 -17.10 -40.63 1.65
CA THR A 12 -17.12 -40.04 0.30
C THR A 12 -16.24 -38.79 0.26
N THR A 13 -15.12 -38.83 -0.47
CA THR A 13 -14.28 -37.66 -0.78
C THR A 13 -14.82 -36.92 -2.00
N THR A 14 -15.34 -35.71 -1.81
CA THR A 14 -15.69 -34.77 -2.90
C THR A 14 -14.45 -33.96 -3.30
N PRO A 15 -14.14 -33.80 -4.60
CA PRO A 15 -13.06 -32.93 -5.05
C PRO A 15 -13.54 -31.45 -5.03
N THR A 16 -12.97 -30.63 -4.14
CA THR A 16 -13.24 -29.20 -4.10
C THR A 16 -12.29 -28.46 -5.05
N THR A 17 -12.82 -28.09 -6.21
CA THR A 17 -12.22 -27.15 -7.16
C THR A 17 -12.00 -25.80 -6.45
N THR A 18 -10.78 -25.49 -6.06
CA THR A 18 -10.44 -24.20 -5.45
C THR A 18 -9.91 -23.25 -6.51
N THR A 19 -10.73 -22.26 -6.82
CA THR A 19 -10.50 -21.10 -7.67
C THR A 19 -9.15 -20.42 -7.39
N THR A 20 -8.32 -20.34 -8.42
CA THR A 20 -7.07 -19.56 -8.48
C THR A 20 -7.36 -18.09 -8.20
N LYS A 21 -7.15 -17.64 -6.96
CA LYS A 21 -6.98 -16.23 -6.64
C LYS A 21 -5.52 -15.89 -6.96
N ALA A 22 -5.31 -14.91 -7.83
CA ALA A 22 -4.00 -14.44 -8.24
C ALA A 22 -3.09 -14.21 -7.02
N THR A 23 -2.15 -15.12 -6.82
CA THR A 23 -1.03 -15.00 -5.89
C THR A 23 -0.10 -13.97 -6.50
N THR A 24 -0.15 -12.73 -5.99
CA THR A 24 0.90 -11.75 -6.22
C THR A 24 2.18 -12.31 -5.61
N THR A 25 3.00 -12.96 -6.44
CA THR A 25 4.30 -13.49 -6.05
C THR A 25 5.18 -12.29 -5.70
N THR A 26 5.27 -11.96 -4.40
CA THR A 26 6.31 -11.05 -3.88
C THR A 26 7.65 -11.57 -4.36
N THR A 27 8.30 -10.81 -5.22
CA THR A 27 9.51 -11.28 -5.90
C THR A 27 10.65 -11.26 -4.88
N SER A 28 11.45 -12.32 -4.82
CA SER A 28 12.44 -12.53 -3.74
C SER A 28 13.49 -11.42 -3.55
N GLY A 29 13.63 -10.50 -4.52
CA GLY A 29 14.48 -9.32 -4.41
C GLY A 29 13.96 -8.22 -3.48
N GLU A 30 12.67 -8.22 -3.13
CA GLU A 30 11.99 -7.14 -2.40
C GLU A 30 12.18 -7.23 -0.87
N CYS A 31 12.74 -8.33 -0.37
CA CYS A 31 12.91 -8.62 1.05
C CYS A 31 14.32 -8.32 1.59
N LYS A 32 15.19 -7.73 0.78
CA LYS A 32 16.57 -7.41 1.18
C LYS A 32 16.60 -6.08 1.93
N MET A 33 16.49 -6.13 3.26
CA MET A 33 16.55 -4.95 4.14
C MET A 33 17.52 -5.19 5.30
N GLU A 34 18.26 -4.14 5.67
CA GLU A 34 19.08 -4.13 6.88
C GLU A 34 18.23 -4.46 8.12
N PRO A 35 18.62 -5.44 8.96
CA PRO A 35 17.79 -5.92 10.06
C PRO A 35 17.38 -4.86 11.08
N SER A 36 18.27 -3.88 11.31
CA SER A 36 18.04 -2.73 12.19
C SER A 36 16.92 -1.80 11.71
N LYS A 37 16.65 -1.78 10.39
CA LYS A 37 15.65 -0.92 9.73
C LYS A 37 14.32 -1.62 9.48
N ARG A 38 14.20 -2.90 9.82
CA ARG A 38 12.97 -3.66 9.66
C ARG A 38 11.84 -3.04 10.47
N ALA A 39 10.70 -2.85 9.83
CA ALA A 39 9.44 -2.49 10.45
C ALA A 39 8.61 -3.76 10.69
N ASP A 40 7.99 -3.89 11.87
CA ASP A 40 7.22 -5.09 12.24
C ASP A 40 5.97 -5.22 11.36
N CYS A 41 5.72 -6.41 10.80
CA CYS A 41 4.49 -6.72 10.07
C CYS A 41 3.68 -7.87 10.72
N GLY A 42 4.12 -8.37 11.86
CA GLY A 42 3.60 -9.58 12.47
C GLY A 42 3.35 -9.43 13.96
N TYR A 43 3.55 -10.53 14.67
CA TYR A 43 3.51 -10.61 16.12
C TYR A 43 4.59 -11.61 16.57
N PRO A 44 5.04 -11.56 17.84
CA PRO A 44 6.02 -12.52 18.35
C PRO A 44 5.57 -13.97 18.12
N GLY A 45 6.44 -14.80 17.54
CA GLY A 45 6.14 -16.21 17.25
C GLY A 45 5.32 -16.46 15.99
N ILE A 46 5.05 -15.44 15.15
CA ILE A 46 4.43 -15.63 13.84
C ILE A 46 5.25 -16.60 12.97
N THR A 47 4.58 -17.52 12.28
CA THR A 47 5.26 -18.45 11.36
C THR A 47 5.58 -17.77 10.04
N GLU A 48 6.54 -18.33 9.29
CA GLU A 48 6.89 -17.85 7.96
C GLU A 48 5.66 -17.77 7.04
N SER A 49 4.84 -18.82 7.01
CA SER A 49 3.63 -18.88 6.19
C SER A 49 2.62 -17.79 6.58
N GLN A 50 2.39 -17.58 7.88
CA GLN A 50 1.51 -16.51 8.37
C GLN A 50 2.03 -15.12 7.98
N CYS A 51 3.35 -14.90 8.07
CA CYS A 51 3.97 -13.65 7.69
C CYS A 51 3.83 -13.38 6.17
N ARG A 52 4.18 -14.37 5.34
CA ARG A 52 4.08 -14.24 3.88
C ARG A 52 2.63 -14.08 3.40
N ASN A 53 1.67 -14.73 4.06
CA ASN A 53 0.24 -14.54 3.78
C ASN A 53 -0.25 -13.12 4.09
N LYS A 54 0.43 -12.38 4.97
CA LYS A 54 0.20 -10.95 5.21
C LYS A 54 0.85 -10.05 4.15
N GLY A 55 1.51 -10.63 3.13
CA GLY A 55 2.23 -9.91 2.10
C GLY A 55 3.60 -9.38 2.56
N CYS A 56 4.17 -9.98 3.61
CA CYS A 56 5.39 -9.50 4.24
C CYS A 56 6.57 -10.46 4.06
N CYS A 57 7.75 -9.91 4.34
CA CYS A 57 9.00 -10.65 4.30
C CYS A 57 9.24 -11.36 5.62
N PHE A 58 9.74 -12.58 5.51
CA PHE A 58 10.15 -13.37 6.66
C PHE A 58 11.64 -13.67 6.59
N ASP A 59 12.38 -13.37 7.65
CA ASP A 59 13.78 -13.76 7.82
C ASP A 59 14.13 -13.92 9.31
N SER A 60 14.25 -15.18 9.73
CA SER A 60 14.64 -15.58 11.08
C SER A 60 16.13 -15.87 11.23
N SER A 61 16.95 -15.65 10.20
CA SER A 61 18.40 -15.93 10.25
C SER A 61 19.16 -15.06 11.25
N ILE A 62 18.55 -13.95 11.70
CA ILE A 62 19.17 -12.98 12.61
C ILE A 62 18.35 -12.91 13.91
N PRO A 63 18.89 -13.40 15.04
CA PRO A 63 18.22 -13.34 16.34
C PRO A 63 17.96 -11.89 16.78
N GLN A 64 16.98 -11.71 17.68
CA GLN A 64 16.62 -10.41 18.27
C GLN A 64 16.28 -9.30 17.25
N THR A 65 15.83 -9.68 16.06
CA THR A 65 15.35 -8.75 15.04
C THR A 65 13.90 -9.08 14.66
N LYS A 66 13.29 -8.21 13.85
CA LYS A 66 11.93 -8.43 13.39
C LYS A 66 11.95 -9.48 12.28
N TRP A 67 11.51 -10.69 12.62
CA TRP A 67 11.50 -11.80 11.68
C TRP A 67 10.42 -11.66 10.62
N CYS A 68 9.23 -11.18 11.01
CA CYS A 68 8.21 -10.77 10.05
C CYS A 68 8.23 -9.26 9.89
N PHE A 69 8.63 -8.80 8.71
CA PHE A 69 8.80 -7.39 8.42
C PHE A 69 8.21 -7.01 7.07
N TYR A 70 7.77 -5.76 6.95
CA TYR A 70 7.37 -5.25 5.65
C TYR A 70 8.54 -5.34 4.67
N SER A 71 8.28 -5.77 3.43
CA SER A 71 9.23 -5.52 2.33
C SER A 71 9.56 -4.02 2.31
N LEU A 72 10.75 -3.66 1.81
CA LEU A 72 11.06 -2.25 1.56
C LEU A 72 9.84 -1.60 0.89
N PRO A 73 9.44 -0.38 1.26
CA PRO A 73 8.36 0.28 0.56
C PRO A 73 8.74 0.34 -0.93
N GLN A 74 8.05 -0.48 -1.71
CA GLN A 74 8.13 -0.57 -3.17
C GLN A 74 7.47 0.65 -3.82
N VAL A 75 7.43 1.81 -3.15
CA VAL A 75 7.11 3.05 -3.83
C VAL A 75 8.34 3.40 -4.69
N ALA A 76 8.44 2.70 -5.82
CA ALA A 76 9.17 3.16 -6.96
C ALA A 76 8.63 4.56 -7.31
N ASP A 77 9.56 5.46 -7.60
CA ASP A 77 9.28 6.84 -8.00
C ASP A 77 8.71 7.78 -6.92
N CYS A 78 9.54 8.03 -5.89
CA CYS A 78 9.32 9.09 -4.89
C CYS A 78 9.79 10.48 -5.34
N LYS A 79 10.11 10.68 -6.63
CA LYS A 79 10.58 11.97 -7.15
C LYS A 79 9.40 12.89 -7.47
N VAL A 80 8.64 13.24 -6.43
CA VAL A 80 7.51 14.18 -6.54
C VAL A 80 7.96 15.56 -6.07
N ALA A 81 7.78 16.56 -6.93
CA ALA A 81 8.06 17.96 -6.60
C ALA A 81 7.29 18.37 -5.32
N PRO A 82 7.90 19.10 -4.37
CA PRO A 82 7.29 19.37 -3.07
C PRO A 82 5.91 20.05 -3.13
N SER A 83 5.71 20.94 -4.10
CA SER A 83 4.44 21.62 -4.37
C SER A 83 3.35 20.71 -4.95
N SER A 84 3.76 19.59 -5.55
CA SER A 84 2.87 18.61 -6.18
C SER A 84 2.63 17.39 -5.28
N ARG A 85 3.23 17.37 -4.08
CA ARG A 85 3.07 16.26 -3.14
C ARG A 85 1.63 16.17 -2.67
N VAL A 86 1.14 14.95 -2.68
CA VAL A 86 -0.21 14.59 -2.28
C VAL A 86 -0.13 13.89 -0.94
N ASP A 87 -0.85 14.38 0.07
CA ASP A 87 -0.74 13.86 1.45
C ASP A 87 -1.13 12.39 1.51
N CYS A 88 -0.29 11.57 2.14
CA CYS A 88 -0.56 10.16 2.44
C CYS A 88 -0.49 9.85 3.95
N GLY A 89 -0.27 10.85 4.79
CA GLY A 89 0.03 10.67 6.20
C GLY A 89 -0.84 11.53 7.11
N PHE A 90 -0.24 11.96 8.21
CA PHE A 90 -0.81 12.89 9.17
C PHE A 90 0.33 13.71 9.79
N GLY A 91 0.01 14.81 10.48
CA GLY A 91 1.00 15.67 11.12
C GLY A 91 1.83 14.91 12.16
N GLY A 92 3.16 15.02 12.08
CA GLY A 92 4.08 14.34 13.00
C GLY A 92 4.32 12.86 12.69
N ILE A 93 3.83 12.34 11.56
CA ILE A 93 4.08 10.96 11.15
C ILE A 93 5.59 10.67 11.01
N THR A 94 6.04 9.51 11.53
CA THR A 94 7.44 9.11 11.38
C THR A 94 7.72 8.56 9.99
N ALA A 95 9.00 8.53 9.59
CA ALA A 95 9.40 7.96 8.31
C ALA A 95 8.94 6.50 8.18
N ASP A 96 9.04 5.71 9.25
CA ASP A 96 8.65 4.31 9.23
C ASP A 96 7.13 4.14 9.16
N GLN A 97 6.36 4.94 9.89
CA GLN A 97 4.90 4.94 9.79
C GLN A 97 4.43 5.33 8.38
N CYS A 98 5.08 6.31 7.74
CA CYS A 98 4.76 6.69 6.37
C CYS A 98 5.05 5.58 5.37
N ARG A 99 6.22 4.95 5.47
CA ARG A 99 6.63 3.83 4.61
C ARG A 99 5.74 2.60 4.81
N GLN A 100 5.31 2.33 6.03
CA GLN A 100 4.33 1.27 6.34
C GLN A 100 2.97 1.50 5.66
N ARG A 101 2.62 2.76 5.39
CA ARG A 101 1.44 3.14 4.59
C ARG A 101 1.71 3.06 3.08
N ASN A 102 2.83 2.46 2.68
CA ASN A 102 3.30 2.33 1.31
C ASN A 102 3.42 3.69 0.60
N CYS A 103 3.99 4.68 1.29
CA CYS A 103 4.15 6.04 0.80
C CYS A 103 5.58 6.55 0.93
N CYS A 104 5.87 7.61 0.17
CA CYS A 104 7.14 8.28 0.15
C CYS A 104 7.29 9.20 1.35
N PHE A 105 8.48 9.21 1.95
CA PHE A 105 8.80 10.10 3.06
C PHE A 105 10.00 10.99 2.73
N ASP A 106 9.84 12.30 2.86
CA ASP A 106 10.92 13.27 2.76
C ASP A 106 10.65 14.51 3.63
N SER A 107 11.42 14.61 4.72
CA SER A 107 11.38 15.73 5.67
C SER A 107 12.45 16.79 5.44
N SER A 108 13.20 16.74 4.34
CA SER A 108 14.28 17.70 4.05
C SER A 108 13.78 19.11 3.73
N ILE A 109 12.48 19.26 3.44
CA ILE A 109 11.85 20.53 3.05
C ILE A 109 10.72 20.86 4.02
N SER A 110 10.90 21.93 4.80
CA SER A 110 9.90 22.43 5.74
C SER A 110 8.66 23.00 5.04
N GLY A 111 7.50 22.94 5.70
CA GLY A 111 6.25 23.49 5.17
C GLY A 111 5.64 22.69 4.01
N THR A 112 6.10 21.47 3.78
CA THR A 112 5.61 20.58 2.73
C THR A 112 5.12 19.27 3.31
N LYS A 113 4.45 18.46 2.49
CA LYS A 113 3.94 17.16 2.91
C LYS A 113 5.11 16.18 3.00
N TRP A 114 5.46 15.80 4.22
CA TRP A 114 6.58 14.89 4.46
C TRP A 114 6.24 13.46 4.09
N CYS A 115 5.01 13.03 4.36
CA CYS A 115 4.50 11.74 3.91
C CYS A 115 3.54 11.95 2.72
N PHE A 116 3.93 11.44 1.55
CA PHE A 116 3.21 11.69 0.31
C PHE A 116 3.13 10.45 -0.58
N TYR A 117 2.11 10.38 -1.42
CA TYR A 117 1.97 9.33 -2.41
C TYR A 117 3.10 9.40 -3.46
N SER A 118 3.54 8.26 -3.97
CA SER A 118 4.44 8.22 -5.13
C SER A 118 3.79 8.84 -6.37
N THR A 119 4.58 9.11 -7.41
CA THR A 119 4.06 9.63 -8.68
C THR A 119 2.96 8.73 -9.24
N SER A 120 3.16 7.41 -9.23
CA SER A 120 2.20 6.43 -9.77
C SER A 120 0.90 6.39 -8.96
N GLN A 121 0.99 6.40 -7.63
CA GLN A 121 -0.16 6.41 -6.73
C GLN A 121 -0.96 7.71 -6.87
N GLY A 122 -0.28 8.86 -6.86
CA GLY A 122 -0.89 10.17 -7.04
C GLY A 122 -1.57 10.29 -8.40
N ASN A 123 -0.92 9.82 -9.48
CA ASN A 123 -1.51 9.83 -10.81
C ASN A 123 -2.77 8.96 -10.88
N THR A 124 -2.76 7.78 -10.25
CA THR A 124 -3.92 6.88 -10.23
C THR A 124 -5.13 7.55 -9.58
N MET A 125 -4.93 8.26 -8.47
CA MET A 125 -6.01 9.01 -7.78
C MET A 125 -6.53 10.20 -8.59
N CYS A 126 -5.76 10.65 -9.58
CA CYS A 126 -6.12 11.75 -10.48
C CYS A 126 -6.48 11.28 -11.89
N SER A 127 -6.55 9.96 -12.09
CA SER A 127 -6.88 9.34 -13.36
C SER A 127 -8.39 9.12 -13.45
N GLY A 128 -9.02 9.69 -14.48
CA GLY A 128 -10.43 9.50 -14.75
C GLY A 128 -10.87 10.29 -15.98
N PRO A 129 -12.01 9.94 -16.60
CA PRO A 129 -12.50 10.65 -17.77
C PRO A 129 -12.78 12.12 -17.42
N PRO A 130 -12.28 13.10 -18.19
CA PRO A 130 -12.49 14.53 -17.90
C PRO A 130 -13.96 14.92 -17.73
N THR A 131 -14.87 14.23 -18.42
CA THR A 131 -16.33 14.44 -18.35
C THR A 131 -16.97 14.02 -17.01
N LYS A 132 -16.26 13.27 -16.16
CA LYS A 132 -16.70 12.87 -14.83
C LYS A 132 -15.99 13.63 -13.71
N ARG A 133 -15.12 14.59 -14.04
CA ARG A 133 -14.45 15.44 -13.05
C ARG A 133 -15.50 16.21 -12.26
N ARG A 134 -15.42 16.08 -10.95
CA ARG A 134 -16.21 16.89 -10.01
C ARG A 134 -15.34 18.04 -9.53
N ASP A 135 -15.84 19.26 -9.67
CA ASP A 135 -15.11 20.47 -9.26
C ASP A 135 -14.77 20.46 -7.77
N CYS A 136 -13.50 20.72 -7.46
CA CYS A 136 -12.93 20.75 -6.10
C CYS A 136 -12.31 22.12 -5.79
N GLY A 137 -12.44 23.07 -6.71
CA GLY A 137 -11.83 24.39 -6.66
C GLY A 137 -12.84 25.54 -6.69
N TYR A 138 -12.40 26.62 -7.33
CA TYR A 138 -13.16 27.83 -7.60
C TYR A 138 -12.56 28.53 -8.84
N PRO A 139 -13.27 29.46 -9.50
CA PRO A 139 -12.75 30.15 -10.68
C PRO A 139 -11.40 30.85 -10.41
N GLY A 140 -10.40 30.58 -11.25
CA GLY A 140 -9.07 31.16 -11.13
C GLY A 140 -8.18 30.54 -10.04
N ILE A 141 -8.60 29.43 -9.40
CA ILE A 141 -7.75 28.70 -8.45
C ILE A 141 -6.43 28.29 -9.11
N SER A 142 -5.31 28.47 -8.40
CA SER A 142 -4.00 28.02 -8.89
C SER A 142 -3.80 26.52 -8.67
N SER A 143 -2.89 25.92 -9.44
CA SER A 143 -2.52 24.50 -9.28
C SER A 143 -2.04 24.20 -7.85
N SER A 144 -1.19 25.05 -7.28
CA SER A 144 -0.68 24.86 -5.92
C SER A 144 -1.77 24.90 -4.85
N VAL A 145 -2.74 25.83 -4.97
CA VAL A 145 -3.87 25.90 -4.04
C VAL A 145 -4.78 24.69 -4.21
N CYS A 146 -5.05 24.26 -5.45
CA CYS A 146 -5.83 23.06 -5.73
C CYS A 146 -5.21 21.79 -5.11
N ILE A 147 -3.91 21.55 -5.35
CA ILE A 147 -3.20 20.38 -4.79
C ILE A 147 -3.14 20.47 -3.26
N ASN A 148 -2.93 21.66 -2.70
CA ASN A 148 -2.93 21.84 -1.24
C ASN A 148 -4.28 21.57 -0.59
N ARG A 149 -5.39 21.83 -1.29
CA ARG A 149 -6.74 21.42 -0.88
C ARG A 149 -6.97 19.91 -0.98
N GLY A 150 -5.98 19.17 -1.47
CA GLY A 150 -6.04 17.72 -1.63
C GLY A 150 -6.73 17.27 -2.92
N CYS A 151 -7.01 18.18 -3.85
CA CYS A 151 -7.61 17.88 -5.13
C CYS A 151 -6.55 17.46 -6.17
N CYS A 152 -7.01 17.07 -7.35
CA CYS A 152 -6.20 16.86 -8.54
C CYS A 152 -6.24 18.11 -9.42
N TRP A 153 -5.12 18.38 -10.11
CA TRP A 153 -5.01 19.49 -11.04
C TRP A 153 -4.68 18.98 -12.46
N ASP A 154 -5.49 19.37 -13.44
CA ASP A 154 -5.18 19.19 -14.86
C ASP A 154 -5.90 20.24 -15.71
N ASN A 155 -5.13 21.14 -16.33
CA ASN A 155 -5.61 22.20 -17.21
C ASN A 155 -5.43 21.89 -18.71
N SER A 156 -5.07 20.65 -19.06
CA SER A 156 -4.88 20.25 -20.47
C SER A 156 -6.20 20.09 -21.24
N VAL A 157 -7.33 20.00 -20.53
CA VAL A 157 -8.66 19.80 -21.11
C VAL A 157 -9.53 21.04 -20.86
N MET A 158 -10.08 21.61 -21.92
CA MET A 158 -10.98 22.77 -21.83
C MET A 158 -12.41 22.36 -21.43
N ASN A 159 -13.18 23.31 -20.90
CA ASN A 159 -14.61 23.14 -20.53
C ASN A 159 -14.88 22.03 -19.49
N VAL A 160 -13.90 21.69 -18.66
CA VAL A 160 -14.03 20.80 -17.51
C VAL A 160 -13.36 21.44 -16.29
N PRO A 161 -13.71 21.03 -15.06
CA PRO A 161 -13.01 21.51 -13.88
C PRO A 161 -11.51 21.14 -13.93
N TRP A 162 -10.64 22.14 -13.88
CA TRP A 162 -9.19 21.94 -13.82
C TRP A 162 -8.73 21.51 -12.43
N CYS A 163 -9.44 21.96 -11.40
CA CYS A 163 -9.28 21.46 -10.04
C CYS A 163 -10.42 20.50 -9.72
N PHE A 164 -10.14 19.22 -9.56
CA PHE A 164 -11.17 18.20 -9.42
C PHE A 164 -10.87 17.23 -8.28
N TYR A 165 -11.92 16.61 -7.75
CA TYR A 165 -11.76 15.60 -6.69
C TYR A 165 -11.00 14.38 -7.22
N ARG A 166 -10.23 13.75 -6.31
CA ARG A 166 -9.64 12.44 -6.57
C ARG A 166 -10.74 11.39 -6.79
N THR A 167 -10.43 10.38 -7.59
CA THR A 167 -11.27 9.21 -7.85
C THR A 167 -11.06 8.11 -6.82
#